data_AF-A0A9P6AHS5-F1
#
_entry.id   AF-A0A9P6AHS5-F1
#
_cell.length_a   1.000
_cell.length_b   1.000
_cell.length_c   1.000
_cell.angle_alpha   90.00
_cell.angle_beta   90.00
_cell.angle_gamma   90.00
#
_symmetry.space_group_name_H-M   'P 1'
#
loop_
_entity.id
_entity.type
_entity.pdbx_description
1 polymer ?
#
loop_
_entity_poly.entity_id
_entity_poly.type
_entity_poly.pdbx_seq_one_letter_code
_entity_poly.pdbx_strand_id
1 'polypeptide(L)'
;MADVIVLDASVLVHALGQMKRWCKIERKEIIIVPLEALNTLDLLKKGGTTIAIHARAASRFLEAQVGTNPRIRVQRDEDFVPWDEIYSAAITSAEAPSLRTPDGVDSSNVTVVVPPEDHAPEWMRQVVCCAEWETRHAKVEAVVPGPSPGPTKPTKVALAVIKPSTGPGAVLDIHDPAILTHIPRTTGDLMRLWAPILGLKLLNVDPGTSDRSDHRPDKHRTSASDGNVPSYRKGGRPPSQDVRGLVEKVKNGVPGNSVVAPGGAGKIRLLTRGEKLDP
;
A
#
# COMPACT_ATOMS: atom_id res chain seq x y z
N MET A 1 2.59 19.19 -10.65
CA MET A 1 2.54 17.74 -10.37
C MET A 1 3.94 17.25 -9.99
N ALA A 2 4.07 16.12 -9.30
CA ALA A 2 5.36 15.48 -9.04
C ALA A 2 5.77 14.66 -10.27
N ASP A 3 7.08 14.49 -10.48
CA ASP A 3 7.67 13.69 -11.55
C ASP A 3 7.87 12.24 -11.08
N VAL A 4 8.19 12.05 -9.80
CA VAL A 4 8.27 10.74 -9.13
C VAL A 4 7.26 10.70 -7.99
N ILE A 5 6.50 9.61 -7.90
CA ILE A 5 5.49 9.38 -6.87
C ILE A 5 5.86 8.09 -6.12
N VAL A 6 6.15 8.22 -4.83
CA VAL A 6 6.41 7.10 -3.94
C VAL A 6 5.11 6.74 -3.24
N LEU A 7 4.73 5.46 -3.22
CA LEU A 7 3.42 5.04 -2.72
C LEU A 7 3.46 4.62 -1.25
N ASP A 8 2.49 5.09 -0.47
CA ASP A 8 2.10 4.44 0.78
C ASP A 8 1.10 3.29 0.52
N ALA A 9 1.06 2.30 1.42
CA ALA A 9 0.14 1.17 1.33
C ALA A 9 -1.34 1.63 1.33
N SER A 10 -1.66 2.75 1.98
CA SER A 10 -3.01 3.33 1.97
C SER A 10 -3.52 3.61 0.55
N VAL A 11 -2.66 4.08 -0.36
CA VAL A 11 -3.04 4.40 -1.74
C VAL A 11 -3.35 3.13 -2.52
N LEU A 12 -2.54 2.07 -2.33
CA LEU A 12 -2.75 0.78 -2.97
C LEU A 12 -4.07 0.13 -2.54
N VAL A 13 -4.40 0.22 -1.26
CA VAL A 13 -5.62 -0.39 -0.69
C VAL A 13 -6.88 0.44 -0.99
N HIS A 14 -6.80 1.78 -0.93
CA HIS A 14 -7.99 2.64 -0.97
C HIS A 14 -8.15 3.46 -2.26
N ALA A 15 -7.14 3.51 -3.13
CA ALA A 15 -7.16 4.33 -4.34
C ALA A 15 -6.55 3.63 -5.57
N LEU A 16 -6.77 2.31 -5.71
CA LEU A 16 -6.28 1.54 -6.85
C LEU A 16 -6.69 2.12 -8.21
N GLY A 17 -7.87 2.73 -8.32
CA GLY A 17 -8.29 3.42 -9.54
C GLY A 17 -7.40 4.62 -9.90
N GLN A 18 -6.90 5.36 -8.90
CA GLN A 18 -5.91 6.41 -9.14
C GLN A 18 -4.58 5.84 -9.61
N MET A 19 -4.15 4.72 -9.04
CA MET A 19 -2.93 4.03 -9.44
C MET A 19 -3.00 3.58 -10.91
N LYS A 20 -4.11 2.95 -11.32
CA LYS A 20 -4.36 2.61 -12.74
C LYS A 20 -4.25 3.82 -13.66
N ARG A 21 -4.79 4.98 -13.25
CA ARG A 21 -4.70 6.23 -14.04
C ARG A 21 -3.25 6.69 -14.18
N TRP A 22 -2.45 6.64 -13.12
CA TRP A 22 -1.03 7.00 -13.19
C TRP A 22 -0.22 6.05 -14.08
N CYS A 23 -0.60 4.78 -14.16
CA CYS A 23 0.02 3.79 -15.03
C CYS A 23 -0.37 3.88 -16.53
N LYS A 24 -1.29 4.77 -16.93
CA LYS A 24 -1.63 4.98 -18.37
C LYS A 24 -0.48 5.62 -19.16
N ILE A 25 -0.17 5.11 -20.34
CA ILE A 25 1.00 5.49 -21.18
C ILE A 25 1.17 7.01 -21.37
N GLU A 26 0.07 7.77 -21.46
CA GLU A 26 0.09 9.22 -21.66
C GLU A 26 0.64 10.02 -20.45
N ARG A 27 0.79 9.36 -19.31
CA ARG A 27 1.31 9.94 -18.07
C ARG A 27 2.84 9.89 -18.05
N LYS A 28 3.44 10.89 -17.41
CA LYS A 28 4.90 11.05 -17.34
C LYS A 28 5.47 10.69 -15.98
N GLU A 29 4.60 10.52 -14.98
CA GLU A 29 5.04 10.22 -13.62
C GLU A 29 5.64 8.81 -13.55
N ILE A 30 6.75 8.70 -12.83
CA ILE A 30 7.35 7.43 -12.40
C ILE A 30 6.77 7.10 -11.03
N ILE A 31 6.30 5.87 -10.87
CA ILE A 31 5.71 5.36 -9.65
C ILE A 31 6.66 4.37 -8.99
N ILE A 32 6.96 4.63 -7.72
CA ILE A 32 7.83 3.82 -6.89
C ILE A 32 6.97 3.12 -5.85
N VAL A 33 7.09 1.79 -5.80
CA VAL A 33 6.44 0.97 -4.78
C VAL A 33 7.49 0.58 -3.75
N PRO A 34 7.44 1.12 -2.52
CA PRO A 34 8.33 0.69 -1.44
C PRO A 34 8.16 -0.80 -1.13
N LEU A 35 9.25 -1.47 -0.76
CA LEU A 35 9.20 -2.88 -0.38
C LEU A 35 8.27 -3.12 0.80
N GLU A 36 8.24 -2.19 1.76
CA GLU A 36 7.36 -2.30 2.93
C GLU A 36 5.87 -2.15 2.60
N ALA A 37 5.54 -1.44 1.51
CA ALA A 37 4.16 -1.39 1.02
C ALA A 37 3.73 -2.77 0.47
N LEU A 38 4.64 -3.50 -0.21
CA LEU A 38 4.39 -4.87 -0.66
C LEU A 38 4.24 -5.83 0.53
N ASN A 39 5.13 -5.77 1.53
CA ASN A 39 5.02 -6.55 2.76
C ASN A 39 3.66 -6.32 3.44
N THR A 40 3.23 -5.06 3.50
CA THR A 40 1.93 -4.70 4.06
C THR A 40 0.78 -5.33 3.27
N LEU A 41 0.80 -5.31 1.93
CA LEU A 41 -0.23 -6.00 1.13
C LEU A 41 -0.27 -7.51 1.42
N ASP A 42 0.88 -8.15 1.63
CA ASP A 42 0.99 -9.58 1.90
C ASP A 42 0.44 -9.99 3.27
N LEU A 43 0.57 -9.11 4.26
CA LEU A 43 -0.05 -9.28 5.57
C LEU A 43 -1.58 -9.12 5.48
N LEU A 44 -2.05 -8.18 4.65
CA LEU A 44 -3.45 -7.83 4.53
C LEU A 44 -4.26 -8.75 3.61
N LYS A 45 -3.63 -9.46 2.66
CA LYS A 45 -4.32 -10.28 1.65
C LYS A 45 -4.94 -11.58 2.19
N LYS A 46 -4.85 -11.86 3.49
CA LYS A 46 -5.44 -13.05 4.14
C LYS A 46 -6.90 -12.77 4.55
N GLY A 47 -7.77 -13.79 4.52
CA GLY A 47 -9.16 -13.67 5.00
C GLY A 47 -10.19 -13.10 4.00
N GLY A 48 -11.41 -12.86 4.44
CA GLY A 48 -12.55 -12.44 3.58
C GLY A 48 -12.88 -10.94 3.61
N THR A 49 -12.11 -10.12 4.32
CA THR A 49 -12.45 -8.72 4.57
C THR A 49 -12.33 -7.86 3.30
N THR A 50 -12.99 -6.70 3.31
CA THR A 50 -12.90 -5.74 2.19
C THR A 50 -11.47 -5.25 1.97
N ILE A 51 -10.72 -5.00 3.04
CA ILE A 51 -9.28 -4.70 2.98
C ILE A 51 -8.52 -5.85 2.29
N ALA A 52 -8.78 -7.11 2.66
CA ALA A 52 -8.11 -8.24 2.05
C ALA A 52 -8.42 -8.38 0.55
N ILE A 53 -9.67 -8.12 0.15
CA ILE A 53 -10.07 -8.08 -1.26
C ILE A 53 -9.30 -6.99 -2.01
N HIS A 54 -9.23 -5.78 -1.44
CA HIS A 54 -8.51 -4.67 -2.06
C HIS A 54 -7.00 -4.92 -2.12
N ALA A 55 -6.40 -5.48 -1.06
CA ALA A 55 -5.00 -5.83 -1.02
C ALA A 55 -4.65 -6.86 -2.11
N ARG A 56 -5.47 -7.90 -2.30
CA ARG A 56 -5.30 -8.85 -3.42
C ARG A 56 -5.42 -8.18 -4.79
N ALA A 57 -6.39 -7.28 -4.95
CA ALA A 57 -6.56 -6.55 -6.20
C ALA A 57 -5.34 -5.68 -6.52
N ALA A 58 -4.77 -5.02 -5.50
CA ALA A 58 -3.54 -4.26 -5.62
C ALA A 58 -2.34 -5.16 -5.94
N SER A 59 -2.13 -6.27 -5.24
CA SER A 59 -1.04 -7.22 -5.53
C SER A 59 -1.09 -7.73 -6.97
N ARG A 60 -2.26 -8.19 -7.43
CA ARG A 60 -2.46 -8.64 -8.82
C ARG A 60 -2.18 -7.55 -9.85
N PHE A 61 -2.60 -6.32 -9.54
CA PHE A 61 -2.32 -5.18 -10.42
C PHE A 61 -0.82 -4.91 -10.50
N LEU A 62 -0.11 -4.93 -9.36
CA LEU A 62 1.34 -4.72 -9.34
C LEU A 62 2.09 -5.83 -10.07
N GLU A 63 1.73 -7.11 -9.87
CA GLU A 63 2.27 -8.25 -10.62
C GLU A 63 2.14 -8.07 -12.14
N ALA A 64 1.02 -7.53 -12.61
CA ALA A 64 0.78 -7.30 -14.03
C ALA A 64 1.50 -6.06 -14.60
N GLN A 65 1.93 -5.14 -13.75
CA GLN A 65 2.50 -3.86 -14.19
C GLN A 65 4.01 -3.77 -13.99
N VAL A 66 4.53 -4.26 -12.87
CA VAL A 66 5.97 -4.24 -12.56
C VAL A 66 6.72 -5.10 -13.59
N GLY A 67 7.79 -4.54 -14.16
CA GLY A 67 8.59 -5.18 -15.21
C GLY A 67 7.99 -5.07 -16.62
N THR A 68 6.69 -4.82 -16.76
CA THR A 68 6.03 -4.60 -18.06
C THR A 68 5.89 -3.11 -18.38
N ASN A 69 5.52 -2.31 -17.39
CA ASN A 69 5.36 -0.87 -17.51
C ASN A 69 6.61 -0.17 -16.97
N PRO A 70 7.42 0.50 -17.83
CA PRO A 70 8.71 1.07 -17.41
C PRO A 70 8.57 2.22 -16.41
N ARG A 71 7.36 2.71 -16.18
CA ARG A 71 7.08 3.81 -15.25
C ARG A 71 6.68 3.35 -13.86
N ILE A 72 6.51 2.06 -13.63
CA ILE A 72 6.30 1.53 -12.29
C ILE A 72 7.45 0.59 -11.94
N ARG A 73 8.14 0.92 -10.85
CA ARG A 73 9.23 0.10 -10.32
C ARG A 73 9.03 -0.14 -8.83
N VAL A 74 9.62 -1.23 -8.38
CA VAL A 74 9.71 -1.55 -6.97
C VAL A 74 11.05 -1.00 -6.46
N GLN A 75 11.05 -0.46 -5.25
CA GLN A 75 12.27 -0.06 -4.56
C GLN A 75 13.27 -1.23 -4.51
N ARG A 76 14.55 -0.98 -4.77
CA ARG A 76 15.61 -1.98 -4.58
C ARG A 76 16.07 -2.05 -3.13
N ASP A 77 16.65 -3.17 -2.72
CA ASP A 77 17.10 -3.36 -1.33
C ASP A 77 18.16 -2.33 -0.92
N GLU A 78 18.97 -1.86 -1.86
CA GLU A 78 19.99 -0.82 -1.65
C GLU A 78 19.45 0.61 -1.75
N ASP A 79 18.22 0.80 -2.25
CA ASP A 79 17.63 2.12 -2.47
C ASP A 79 16.95 2.64 -1.18
N PHE A 80 17.71 2.78 -0.10
CA PHE A 80 17.22 3.37 1.15
C PHE A 80 18.22 4.33 1.80
N VAL A 81 17.70 5.27 2.58
CA VAL A 81 18.48 6.15 3.47
C VAL A 81 18.25 5.70 4.90
N PRO A 82 19.29 5.52 5.75
CA PRO A 82 19.10 5.17 7.15
C PRO A 82 18.22 6.20 7.89
N TRP A 83 17.28 5.72 8.71
CA TRP A 83 16.32 6.59 9.40
C TRP A 83 16.99 7.68 10.23
N ASP A 84 18.05 7.34 10.96
CA ASP A 84 18.76 8.24 11.87
C ASP A 84 19.30 9.49 11.15
N GLU A 85 19.73 9.33 9.89
CA GLU A 85 20.18 10.46 9.07
C GLU A 85 19.02 11.41 8.73
N ILE A 86 17.86 10.85 8.38
CA ILE A 86 16.67 11.62 8.02
C ILE A 86 16.16 12.38 9.24
N TYR A 87 16.06 11.69 10.37
CA TYR A 87 15.53 12.24 11.61
C TYR A 87 16.48 13.31 12.19
N SER A 88 17.79 13.06 12.20
CA SER A 88 18.79 14.05 12.64
C SER A 88 18.79 15.31 11.78
N ALA A 89 18.65 15.16 10.45
CA ALA A 89 18.53 16.29 9.54
C ALA A 89 17.26 17.12 9.79
N ALA A 90 16.14 16.45 10.09
CA ALA A 90 14.88 17.11 10.42
C ALA A 90 14.96 17.92 11.72
N ILE A 91 15.55 17.35 12.79
CA ILE A 91 15.76 18.06 14.06
C ILE A 91 16.67 19.27 13.86
N THR A 92 17.82 19.08 13.19
CA THR A 92 18.78 20.16 12.94
C THR A 92 18.14 21.31 12.15
N SER A 93 17.27 20.98 11.19
CA SER A 93 16.55 21.98 10.38
C SER A 93 15.44 22.69 11.16
N ALA A 94 14.82 22.02 12.12
CA ALA A 94 13.78 22.59 12.99
C ALA A 94 14.37 23.55 14.05
N GLU A 95 15.61 23.35 14.48
CA GLU A 95 16.31 24.20 15.44
C GLU A 95 16.93 25.48 14.82
N ALA A 96 16.95 25.60 13.48
CA ALA A 96 17.46 26.80 12.82
C ALA A 96 16.55 28.01 13.12
N PRO A 97 17.02 29.05 13.83
CA PRO A 97 16.20 30.20 14.16
C PRO A 97 15.85 30.97 12.88
N SER A 98 14.56 31.17 12.66
CA SER A 98 13.97 31.88 11.53
C SER A 98 14.63 33.25 11.30
N LEU A 99 15.49 33.32 10.27
CA LEU A 99 15.98 34.57 9.70
C LEU A 99 14.83 35.26 8.95
N ARG A 100 14.13 36.12 9.70
CA ARG A 100 13.31 37.29 9.34
C ARG A 100 12.86 37.37 7.87
N THR A 101 11.57 37.16 7.63
CA THR A 101 10.88 37.75 6.47
C THR A 101 10.58 39.24 6.74
N PRO A 102 10.69 40.14 5.74
CA PRO A 102 10.50 41.59 5.92
C PRO A 102 9.03 42.03 6.08
N ASP A 103 8.08 41.14 5.81
CA ASP A 103 6.66 41.47 5.79
C ASP A 103 5.98 40.98 7.07
N GLY A 104 5.81 41.90 8.02
CA GLY A 104 5.24 41.69 9.36
C GLY A 104 3.76 41.32 9.36
N VAL A 105 3.43 40.12 8.89
CA VAL A 105 2.14 39.47 9.14
C VAL A 105 2.37 38.37 10.16
N ASP A 106 1.97 38.65 11.41
CA ASP A 106 2.17 37.80 12.59
C ASP A 106 1.43 36.45 12.47
N SER A 107 2.04 35.47 11.80
CA SER A 107 1.74 34.04 11.98
C SER A 107 2.59 33.52 13.15
N SER A 108 2.30 34.02 14.35
CA SER A 108 3.06 33.71 15.55
C SER A 108 2.86 32.25 15.99
N ASN A 109 3.98 31.50 15.98
CA ASN A 109 4.33 30.48 16.97
C ASN A 109 3.62 29.12 16.95
N VAL A 110 3.49 28.47 15.79
CA VAL A 110 3.41 27.00 15.80
C VAL A 110 4.85 26.46 15.90
N THR A 111 5.33 26.29 17.13
CA THR A 111 6.54 25.47 17.37
C THR A 111 6.24 24.06 16.90
N VAL A 112 6.90 23.63 15.83
CA VAL A 112 6.80 22.24 15.35
C VAL A 112 7.45 21.35 16.41
N VAL A 113 6.63 20.74 17.25
CA VAL A 113 7.10 19.74 18.21
C VAL A 113 7.41 18.47 17.41
N VAL A 114 8.70 18.19 17.22
CA VAL A 114 9.16 16.94 16.62
C VAL A 114 8.81 15.80 17.61
N PRO A 115 8.00 14.81 17.21
CA PRO A 115 7.70 13.69 18.07
C PRO A 115 8.98 12.90 18.37
N PRO A 116 9.10 12.29 19.57
CA PRO A 116 10.22 11.41 19.89
C PRO A 116 10.43 10.34 18.82
N GLU A 117 11.69 9.97 18.57
CA GLU A 117 12.06 8.98 17.56
C GLU A 117 11.32 7.65 17.77
N ASP A 118 11.17 7.22 19.03
CA ASP A 118 10.48 5.98 19.44
C ASP A 118 9.00 5.92 19.02
N HIS A 119 8.41 7.05 18.65
CA HIS A 119 7.02 7.11 18.20
C HIS A 119 6.86 6.78 16.71
N ALA A 120 7.96 6.69 15.95
CA ALA A 120 7.96 6.30 14.55
C ALA A 120 8.02 4.76 14.42
N PRO A 121 6.93 4.06 14.05
CA PRO A 121 6.99 2.62 13.89
C PRO A 121 7.84 2.22 12.67
N GLU A 122 8.52 1.07 12.76
CA GLU A 122 9.48 0.61 11.75
C GLU A 122 8.92 0.62 10.31
N TRP A 123 7.71 0.12 10.11
CA TRP A 123 7.07 0.09 8.78
C TRP A 123 6.94 1.49 8.16
N MET A 124 6.70 2.50 9.00
CA MET A 124 6.58 3.88 8.55
C MET A 124 7.96 4.45 8.20
N ARG A 125 8.97 4.18 9.04
CA ARG A 125 10.36 4.56 8.80
C ARG A 125 10.83 4.05 7.45
N GLN A 126 10.60 2.77 7.12
CA GLN A 126 11.03 2.16 5.86
C GLN A 126 10.44 2.84 4.60
N VAL A 127 9.15 3.19 4.62
CA VAL A 127 8.51 3.90 3.49
C VAL A 127 9.05 5.33 3.36
N VAL A 128 9.31 6.01 4.47
CA VAL A 128 9.95 7.34 4.47
C VAL A 128 11.38 7.26 3.95
N CYS A 129 12.16 6.26 4.38
CA CYS A 129 13.52 6.01 3.91
C CYS A 129 13.57 5.81 2.39
N CYS A 130 12.59 5.10 1.83
CA CYS A 130 12.41 4.99 0.37
C CYS A 130 12.15 6.36 -0.28
N ALA A 131 11.21 7.13 0.28
CA ALA A 131 10.84 8.44 -0.28
C ALA A 131 11.99 9.45 -0.26
N GLU A 132 12.78 9.43 0.80
CA GLU A 132 13.94 10.30 0.94
C GLU A 132 15.08 9.89 0.00
N TRP A 133 15.33 8.58 -0.19
CA TRP A 133 16.28 8.11 -1.19
C TRP A 133 15.92 8.68 -2.56
N GLU A 134 14.67 8.51 -2.98
CA GLU A 134 14.17 8.98 -4.28
C GLU A 134 14.32 10.50 -4.39
N THR A 135 14.09 11.24 -3.31
CA THR A 135 14.27 12.70 -3.28
C THR A 135 15.74 13.11 -3.51
N ARG A 136 16.70 12.41 -2.90
CA ARG A 136 18.14 12.70 -3.05
C ARG A 136 18.66 12.39 -4.45
N HIS A 137 18.13 11.36 -5.09
CA HIS A 137 18.71 10.79 -6.32
C HIS A 137 17.87 10.97 -7.58
N ALA A 138 16.65 11.53 -7.48
CA ALA A 138 15.83 11.89 -8.64
C ALA A 138 16.53 12.87 -9.61
N LYS A 139 17.69 13.43 -9.23
CA LYS A 139 18.55 14.28 -10.06
C LYS A 139 19.46 13.51 -11.02
N VAL A 140 19.69 12.20 -10.81
CA VAL A 140 20.81 11.48 -11.43
C VAL A 140 20.42 10.72 -12.72
N GLU A 141 19.16 10.30 -12.89
CA GLU A 141 18.80 9.40 -14.01
C GLU A 141 18.33 10.09 -15.30
N ALA A 142 18.29 11.43 -15.36
CA ALA A 142 17.98 12.16 -16.59
C ALA A 142 19.20 12.25 -17.54
N VAL A 143 19.89 11.12 -17.78
CA VAL A 143 20.98 11.02 -18.75
C VAL A 143 20.41 10.48 -20.06
N VAL A 144 19.74 11.35 -20.81
CA VAL A 144 19.63 11.15 -22.26
C VAL A 144 20.94 11.67 -22.85
N PRO A 145 21.71 10.87 -23.63
CA PRO A 145 22.95 11.32 -24.25
C PRO A 145 22.62 12.25 -25.42
N GLY A 146 22.32 13.51 -25.09
CA GLY A 146 22.03 14.59 -26.02
C GLY A 146 23.02 15.75 -25.84
N PRO A 147 23.52 16.37 -26.93
CA PRO A 147 24.57 17.38 -26.86
C PRO A 147 23.99 18.77 -26.53
N SER A 148 23.58 18.99 -25.28
CA SER A 148 23.63 20.31 -24.61
C SER A 148 23.10 20.22 -23.19
N PRO A 149 23.92 20.49 -22.15
CA PRO A 149 23.47 20.61 -20.78
C PRO A 149 22.78 21.97 -20.60
N GLY A 150 21.51 22.06 -21.00
CA GLY A 150 20.64 23.12 -20.49
C GLY A 150 20.39 22.92 -18.98
N PRO A 151 20.03 23.98 -18.23
CA PRO A 151 19.71 23.86 -16.81
C PRO A 151 18.54 22.88 -16.63
N THR A 152 18.83 21.69 -16.10
CA THR A 152 17.83 20.66 -15.85
C THR A 152 16.99 21.06 -14.65
N LYS A 153 15.67 21.16 -14.87
CA LYS A 153 14.70 21.47 -13.82
C LYS A 153 14.81 20.41 -12.71
N PRO A 154 14.79 20.79 -11.42
CA PRO A 154 14.84 19.82 -10.33
C PRO A 154 13.62 18.89 -10.39
N THR A 155 13.88 17.58 -10.43
CA THR A 155 12.87 16.53 -10.38
C THR A 155 12.11 16.60 -9.07
N LYS A 156 10.77 16.64 -9.16
CA LYS A 156 9.89 16.78 -8.00
C LYS A 156 9.43 15.40 -7.53
N VAL A 157 9.86 14.98 -6.35
CA VAL A 157 9.38 13.74 -5.71
C VAL A 157 8.22 14.07 -4.77
N ALA A 158 7.24 13.18 -4.66
CA ALA A 158 6.18 13.26 -3.66
C ALA A 158 5.81 11.87 -3.11
N LEU A 159 5.55 11.80 -1.80
CA LEU A 159 4.97 10.64 -1.13
C LEU A 159 3.44 10.71 -1.25
N ALA A 160 2.85 9.76 -1.97
CA ALA A 160 1.40 9.65 -2.12
C ALA A 160 0.78 8.91 -0.94
N VAL A 161 -0.21 9.54 -0.33
CA VAL A 161 -0.94 9.02 0.82
C VAL A 161 -2.43 9.26 0.58
N ILE A 162 -3.30 8.35 1.05
CA ILE A 162 -4.74 8.58 0.99
C ILE A 162 -5.12 9.88 1.72
N LYS A 163 -6.23 10.52 1.38
CA LYS A 163 -6.82 11.57 2.23
C LYS A 163 -7.57 10.93 3.39
N PRO A 164 -7.56 11.55 4.58
CA PRO A 164 -8.42 11.09 5.66
C PRO A 164 -9.87 11.15 5.19
N SER A 165 -10.58 10.03 5.25
CA SER A 165 -12.00 9.98 4.95
C SER A 165 -12.75 10.69 6.08
N THR A 166 -13.23 11.91 5.84
CA THR A 166 -14.03 12.68 6.80
C THR A 166 -15.48 12.18 6.91
N GLY A 167 -15.82 11.08 6.22
CA GLY A 167 -17.16 10.51 6.22
C GLY A 167 -17.50 9.84 7.56
N PRO A 168 -18.57 10.24 8.26
CA PRO A 168 -19.05 9.54 9.44
C PRO A 168 -19.52 8.13 9.03
N GLY A 169 -18.80 7.08 9.45
CA GLY A 169 -19.34 5.72 9.42
C GLY A 169 -18.68 4.70 8.49
N ALA A 170 -17.45 4.93 8.00
CA ALA A 170 -16.66 3.81 7.44
C ALA A 170 -16.07 2.95 8.58
N VAL A 171 -16.91 2.46 9.49
CA VAL A 171 -16.50 1.42 10.44
C VAL A 171 -16.38 0.14 9.63
N LEU A 172 -15.14 -0.24 9.33
CA LEU A 172 -14.87 -1.52 8.69
C LEU A 172 -15.14 -2.62 9.71
N ASP A 173 -16.16 -3.43 9.45
CA ASP A 173 -16.50 -4.58 10.27
C ASP A 173 -15.44 -5.69 10.05
N ILE A 174 -14.35 -5.62 10.83
CA ILE A 174 -13.20 -6.52 10.73
C ILE A 174 -13.14 -7.35 12.00
N HIS A 175 -13.51 -8.63 11.88
CA HIS A 175 -13.52 -9.60 12.97
C HIS A 175 -12.22 -10.44 13.07
N ASP A 176 -11.26 -10.24 12.16
CA ASP A 176 -10.01 -11.00 12.17
C ASP A 176 -8.92 -10.28 12.98
N PRO A 177 -8.55 -10.79 14.17
CA PRO A 177 -7.55 -10.14 15.02
C PRO A 177 -6.16 -10.06 14.37
N ALA A 178 -5.83 -10.96 13.44
CA ALA A 178 -4.56 -10.93 12.73
C ALA A 178 -4.47 -9.77 11.72
N ILE A 179 -5.61 -9.26 11.23
CA ILE A 179 -5.65 -8.11 10.33
C ILE A 179 -5.62 -6.81 11.14
N LEU A 180 -6.28 -6.77 12.32
CA LEU A 180 -6.39 -5.58 13.17
C LEU A 180 -5.02 -4.95 13.51
N THR A 181 -3.98 -5.77 13.69
CA THR A 181 -2.61 -5.32 13.96
C THR A 181 -1.98 -4.54 12.81
N HIS A 182 -2.46 -4.74 11.58
CA HIS A 182 -1.89 -4.16 10.37
C HIS A 182 -2.76 -3.07 9.74
N ILE A 183 -4.02 -2.91 10.18
CA ILE A 183 -4.92 -1.82 9.73
C ILE A 183 -4.29 -0.43 9.82
N PRO A 184 -3.55 -0.06 10.89
CA PRO A 184 -2.96 1.27 10.98
C PRO A 184 -2.07 1.63 9.77
N ARG A 185 -1.46 0.63 9.11
CA ARG A 185 -0.60 0.79 7.95
C ARG A 185 -1.35 1.23 6.68
N THR A 186 -2.67 1.08 6.63
CA THR A 186 -3.48 1.45 5.45
C THR A 186 -4.19 2.79 5.60
N THR A 187 -4.10 3.44 6.75
CA THR A 187 -4.80 4.72 7.01
C THR A 187 -4.07 5.91 6.41
N GLY A 188 -2.74 5.82 6.32
CA GLY A 188 -1.86 6.94 5.96
C GLY A 188 -1.76 8.02 7.05
N ASP A 189 -2.35 7.85 8.24
CA ASP A 189 -2.37 8.88 9.29
C ASP A 189 -0.96 9.24 9.76
N LEU A 190 -0.13 8.24 10.04
CA LEU A 190 1.25 8.46 10.46
C LEU A 190 2.08 9.10 9.37
N MET A 191 1.89 8.71 8.10
CA MET A 191 2.58 9.36 6.98
C MET A 191 2.23 10.84 6.87
N ARG A 192 0.95 11.19 7.04
CA ARG A 192 0.50 12.59 7.04
C ARG A 192 1.08 13.39 8.21
N LEU A 193 1.25 12.76 9.37
CA LEU A 193 1.87 13.38 10.54
C LEU A 193 3.37 13.61 10.33
N TRP A 194 4.10 12.57 9.91
CA TRP A 194 5.56 12.58 9.88
C TRP A 194 6.16 13.22 8.64
N ALA A 195 5.58 13.05 7.46
CA ALA A 195 6.18 13.54 6.22
C ALA A 195 6.46 15.06 6.22
N PRO A 196 5.56 15.94 6.70
CA PRO A 196 5.85 17.38 6.76
C PRO A 196 6.99 17.71 7.73
N ILE A 197 7.10 17.00 8.84
CA ILE A 197 8.16 17.17 9.86
C ILE A 197 9.52 16.84 9.25
N LEU A 198 9.55 15.84 8.37
CA LEU A 198 10.75 15.38 7.68
C LEU A 198 11.02 16.13 6.35
N GLY A 199 10.26 17.19 6.06
CA GLY A 199 10.42 17.97 4.83
C GLY A 199 9.98 17.24 3.55
N LEU A 200 9.29 16.10 3.67
CA LEU A 200 8.79 15.34 2.53
C LEU A 200 7.52 15.97 1.96
N LYS A 201 7.45 16.03 0.63
CA LYS A 201 6.27 16.53 -0.08
C LYS A 201 5.18 15.46 -0.12
N LEU A 202 4.03 15.74 0.48
CA LEU A 202 2.86 14.87 0.42
C LEU A 202 2.00 15.13 -0.83
N LEU A 203 1.55 14.04 -1.44
CA LEU A 203 0.50 14.02 -2.46
C LEU A 203 -0.74 13.33 -1.86
N ASN A 204 -1.71 14.13 -1.46
CA ASN A 204 -2.96 13.65 -0.89
C ASN A 204 -3.89 13.11 -1.97
N VAL A 205 -4.19 11.81 -1.92
CA VAL A 205 -5.01 11.09 -2.90
C VAL A 205 -6.42 10.89 -2.36
N ASP A 206 -7.44 11.30 -3.11
CA ASP A 206 -8.82 11.00 -2.73
C ASP A 206 -9.06 9.47 -2.75
N PRO A 207 -9.68 8.90 -1.70
CA PRO A 207 -10.11 7.51 -1.75
C PRO A 207 -11.10 7.38 -2.91
N GLY A 208 -10.65 6.69 -3.96
CA GLY A 208 -11.40 6.62 -5.20
C GLY A 208 -12.72 5.89 -4.95
N THR A 209 -13.80 6.39 -5.54
CA THR A 209 -14.95 5.53 -5.87
C THR A 209 -14.42 4.47 -6.83
N SER A 210 -14.14 3.28 -6.32
CA SER A 210 -13.56 2.14 -7.05
C SER A 210 -14.22 1.94 -8.42
N ASP A 211 -13.60 2.40 -9.52
CA ASP A 211 -13.89 2.15 -10.96
C ASP A 211 -15.37 1.98 -11.42
N ARG A 212 -16.36 2.33 -10.60
CA ARG A 212 -17.79 2.07 -10.85
C ARG A 212 -18.30 2.88 -12.05
N SER A 213 -17.54 3.87 -12.50
CA SER A 213 -17.89 4.75 -13.60
C SER A 213 -17.27 4.40 -14.96
N ASP A 214 -16.37 3.42 -15.06
CA ASP A 214 -15.86 2.97 -16.38
C ASP A 214 -16.69 1.85 -17.02
N HIS A 215 -17.82 1.48 -16.37
CA HIS A 215 -18.96 0.97 -17.13
C HIS A 215 -19.53 2.13 -17.95
N ARG A 216 -18.87 2.42 -19.08
CA ARG A 216 -19.51 3.05 -20.24
C ARG A 216 -20.89 2.41 -20.34
N PRO A 217 -22.00 3.15 -20.23
CA PRO A 217 -23.28 2.59 -20.63
C PRO A 217 -23.06 2.13 -22.06
N ASP A 218 -23.35 0.86 -22.31
CA ASP A 218 -23.30 0.22 -23.62
C ASP A 218 -24.39 0.84 -24.51
N LYS A 219 -24.27 2.15 -24.78
CA LYS A 219 -24.99 2.88 -25.80
C LYS A 219 -24.38 2.41 -27.10
N HIS A 220 -24.82 1.24 -27.57
CA HIS A 220 -24.97 0.80 -28.97
C HIS A 220 -25.20 -0.71 -29.02
N ARG A 221 -26.16 -1.22 -28.24
CA ARG A 221 -26.96 -2.35 -28.69
C ARG A 221 -28.35 -1.84 -29.04
N THR A 222 -28.40 -1.07 -30.13
CA THR A 222 -29.63 -0.91 -30.90
C THR A 222 -30.12 -2.30 -31.27
N SER A 223 -31.17 -2.72 -30.58
CA SER A 223 -32.06 -3.78 -31.00
C SER A 223 -32.61 -3.42 -32.37
N ALA A 224 -31.95 -3.90 -33.42
CA ALA A 224 -32.58 -4.04 -34.72
C ALA A 224 -33.61 -5.17 -34.58
N SER A 225 -34.87 -4.74 -34.48
CA SER A 225 -36.01 -5.48 -35.02
C SER A 225 -35.71 -5.84 -36.46
N ASP A 226 -35.58 -7.13 -36.77
CA ASP A 226 -36.32 -7.82 -37.85
C ASP A 226 -35.67 -9.17 -38.14
N GLY A 227 -36.42 -10.24 -37.94
CA GLY A 227 -35.95 -11.59 -38.21
C GLY A 227 -36.81 -12.67 -37.57
N ASN A 228 -38.06 -12.72 -37.99
CA ASN A 228 -38.99 -13.83 -37.78
C ASN A 228 -38.33 -15.17 -38.19
N VAL A 229 -37.93 -16.01 -37.23
CA VAL A 229 -37.49 -17.39 -37.50
C VAL A 229 -38.36 -18.35 -36.69
N PRO A 230 -39.08 -19.29 -37.33
CA PRO A 230 -40.05 -20.14 -36.68
C PRO A 230 -39.38 -21.22 -35.83
N SER A 231 -39.94 -21.35 -34.62
CA SER A 231 -39.85 -22.48 -33.72
C SER A 231 -40.08 -23.81 -34.45
N TYR A 232 -39.04 -24.65 -34.49
CA TYR A 232 -39.20 -26.09 -34.63
C TYR A 232 -38.70 -26.79 -33.38
N ARG A 233 -39.65 -27.50 -32.78
CA ARG A 233 -39.53 -28.55 -31.77
C ARG A 233 -38.32 -29.46 -32.03
N LYS A 234 -37.87 -30.14 -30.97
CA LYS A 234 -38.06 -31.60 -30.77
C LYS A 234 -36.79 -32.31 -30.26
N GLY A 235 -36.91 -32.92 -29.07
CA GLY A 235 -36.08 -34.03 -28.60
C GLY A 235 -34.70 -33.61 -28.10
N GLY A 236 -34.10 -34.23 -27.10
CA GLY A 236 -34.44 -35.45 -26.40
C GLY A 236 -33.42 -35.62 -25.28
N ARG A 237 -33.92 -35.96 -24.11
CA ARG A 237 -33.15 -36.31 -22.92
C ARG A 237 -32.72 -37.78 -23.07
N PRO A 238 -31.44 -38.13 -22.93
CA PRO A 238 -31.07 -39.45 -22.43
C PRO A 238 -30.72 -39.37 -20.93
N PRO A 239 -31.23 -40.30 -20.10
CA PRO A 239 -30.75 -40.55 -18.76
C PRO A 239 -29.80 -41.75 -18.78
N SER A 240 -28.51 -41.53 -18.52
CA SER A 240 -27.55 -42.54 -18.09
C SER A 240 -26.31 -41.78 -17.62
N GLN A 241 -25.45 -42.23 -16.71
CA GLN A 241 -25.37 -43.46 -15.93
C GLN A 241 -24.35 -43.16 -14.84
N ASP A 242 -24.47 -43.87 -13.72
CA ASP A 242 -23.48 -43.97 -12.66
C ASP A 242 -22.02 -43.96 -13.13
N VAL A 243 -21.19 -43.08 -12.57
CA VAL A 243 -19.83 -43.46 -12.18
C VAL A 243 -19.50 -42.82 -10.83
N ARG A 244 -19.53 -43.66 -9.80
CA ARG A 244 -18.84 -43.49 -8.53
C ARG A 244 -17.36 -43.20 -8.78
N GLY A 245 -16.89 -42.01 -8.43
CA GLY A 245 -15.48 -41.65 -8.30
C GLY A 245 -15.10 -41.51 -6.84
N LEU A 246 -14.94 -42.65 -6.16
CA LEU A 246 -14.38 -42.77 -4.82
C LEU A 246 -12.87 -42.51 -4.92
N VAL A 247 -12.38 -41.38 -4.40
CA VAL A 247 -10.92 -41.20 -4.21
C VAL A 247 -10.60 -41.34 -2.74
N GLU A 248 -9.87 -42.41 -2.48
CA GLU A 248 -9.39 -42.91 -1.21
C GLU A 248 -8.58 -41.90 -0.41
N LYS A 249 -8.86 -41.88 0.89
CA LYS A 249 -7.95 -41.40 1.93
C LYS A 249 -6.68 -42.24 1.91
N VAL A 250 -5.57 -41.69 1.42
CA VAL A 250 -4.24 -42.24 1.72
C VAL A 250 -3.77 -41.66 3.06
N LYS A 251 -3.96 -42.46 4.11
CA LYS A 251 -3.44 -42.27 5.46
C LYS A 251 -2.09 -42.96 5.54
N ASN A 252 -1.01 -42.27 5.18
CA ASN A 252 0.34 -42.76 5.44
C ASN A 252 0.78 -42.29 6.83
N GLY A 253 0.65 -43.20 7.80
CA GLY A 253 1.38 -43.13 9.06
C GLY A 253 2.81 -43.62 8.85
N VAL A 254 3.78 -42.80 9.26
CA VAL A 254 5.15 -43.24 9.57
C VAL A 254 5.43 -42.79 11.00
N PRO A 255 5.67 -43.72 11.94
CA PRO A 255 6.16 -43.37 13.27
C PRO A 255 7.69 -43.31 13.23
N GLY A 256 8.25 -42.12 13.42
CA GLY A 256 9.69 -41.91 13.55
C GLY A 256 10.00 -41.22 14.87
N ASN A 257 10.38 -42.01 15.86
CA ASN A 257 11.00 -41.55 17.10
C ASN A 257 12.28 -40.78 16.80
N SER A 258 12.43 -39.56 17.33
CA SER A 258 13.74 -39.05 17.70
C SER A 258 13.66 -38.31 19.02
N VAL A 259 14.20 -38.97 20.03
CA VAL A 259 14.55 -38.44 21.34
C VAL A 259 15.63 -37.36 21.17
N VAL A 260 15.37 -36.15 21.64
CA VAL A 260 16.40 -35.21 22.09
C VAL A 260 15.94 -34.57 23.40
N ALA A 261 16.89 -34.50 24.33
CA ALA A 261 16.78 -34.24 25.75
C ALA A 261 16.47 -32.76 26.12
N PRO A 262 16.27 -32.44 27.42
CA PRO A 262 15.56 -31.25 27.89
C PRO A 262 16.49 -30.06 28.17
N GLY A 263 15.97 -28.84 28.02
CA GLY A 263 16.71 -27.63 28.39
C GLY A 263 15.87 -26.35 28.32
N GLY A 264 15.23 -26.02 29.45
CA GLY A 264 14.94 -24.66 29.94
C GLY A 264 14.33 -23.62 28.99
N ALA A 265 13.00 -23.46 29.05
CA ALA A 265 12.38 -22.16 28.76
C ALA A 265 11.23 -21.94 29.76
N GLY A 266 11.38 -20.91 30.59
CA GLY A 266 10.40 -20.51 31.60
C GLY A 266 9.04 -20.23 30.96
N LYS A 267 8.03 -21.00 31.36
CA LYS A 267 6.64 -20.73 31.02
C LYS A 267 6.12 -19.61 31.92
N ILE A 268 5.98 -18.41 31.37
CA ILE A 268 5.16 -17.36 31.95
C ILE A 268 3.70 -17.82 31.83
N ARG A 269 3.08 -18.18 32.95
CA ARG A 269 1.63 -18.41 33.03
C ARG A 269 0.97 -17.06 33.27
N LEU A 270 0.15 -16.62 32.32
CA LEU A 270 -0.74 -15.47 32.49
C LEU A 270 -1.86 -15.89 33.45
N LEU A 271 -1.80 -15.43 34.70
CA LEU A 271 -2.87 -15.61 35.67
C LEU A 271 -4.08 -14.78 35.20
N THR A 272 -5.22 -15.45 35.05
CA THR A 272 -6.48 -14.76 34.83
C THR A 272 -6.94 -14.14 36.16
N ARG A 273 -7.53 -12.96 36.06
CA ARG A 273 -7.86 -12.05 37.16
C ARG A 273 -8.77 -12.75 38.19
N GLY A 274 -8.22 -13.18 39.34
CA GLY A 274 -9.01 -13.70 40.45
C GLY A 274 -8.39 -14.76 41.37
N GLU A 275 -7.26 -15.38 41.03
CA GLU A 275 -6.62 -16.36 41.93
C GLU A 275 -5.87 -15.66 43.09
N LYS A 276 -6.27 -15.94 44.33
CA LYS A 276 -5.52 -15.61 45.55
C LYS A 276 -4.52 -16.73 45.85
N LEU A 277 -3.28 -16.35 46.14
CA LEU A 277 -2.26 -17.22 46.71
C LEU A 277 -2.54 -17.39 48.21
N ASP A 278 -2.71 -18.62 48.67
CA ASP A 278 -2.64 -18.95 50.09
C ASP A 278 -1.17 -18.91 50.57
N PRO A 279 -0.93 -18.52 51.83
CA PRO A 279 0.40 -18.23 52.38
C PRO A 279 1.29 -19.46 52.58
#